data_AF-A0A9E0JJS6-F1
#
_entry.id   AF-A0A9E0JJS6-F1
#
_cell.length_a   1.000
_cell.length_b   1.000
_cell.length_c   1.000
_cell.angle_alpha   90.00
_cell.angle_beta   90.00
_cell.angle_gamma   90.00
#
_symmetry.space_group_name_H-M   'P 1'
#
loop_
_entity.id
_entity.type
_entity.pdbx_description
1 polymer ?
#
loop_
_entity_poly.entity_id
_entity_poly.type
_entity_poly.pdbx_seq_one_letter_code
_entity_poly.pdbx_strand_id
1 'polypeptide(L)'
;VLTKKNNNWIINDKSKDIISENIAVKDTTPDLELANRFEKFNNLVLNDTHKIIGDLIGGDLVRANDISEIPIVQLEPTPLVQLINEVQRYYTKADISSTPIFKNDANISEGPIKKSDIAAIYNSDNTLRAYKFNGAQLKKYMEWSASFYNTLNPEDLTVSFNENIKGSNYDIFSGVYYEINLSNPSGMRIENLRKSDGTPVKDTDIFTVAINDYRADSTLFSEKNGLFKPEEVPLVIDLYKTRGNKSKIQELIKEYISTVKGGVITPEMTENWELTGISWDPELHSKVLDLVAEKKLSIPKSENGKSKNIKSITINDLESFETPQQ
;
A
#
# COMPACT_ATOMS: atom_id res chain seq x y z
N VAL A 1 15.67 -28.60 -17.37
CA VAL A 1 16.81 -29.17 -18.19
C VAL A 1 18.15 -29.21 -17.42
N LEU A 2 18.85 -30.35 -17.38
CA LEU A 2 20.18 -30.51 -16.75
C LEU A 2 21.32 -30.22 -17.73
N THR A 3 22.35 -29.50 -17.30
CA THR A 3 23.60 -29.29 -18.05
C THR A 3 24.81 -29.65 -17.19
N LYS A 4 25.81 -30.30 -17.78
CA LYS A 4 26.99 -30.76 -17.05
C LYS A 4 28.06 -29.68 -17.07
N LYS A 5 28.50 -29.20 -15.91
CA LYS A 5 29.59 -28.23 -15.75
C LYS A 5 30.55 -28.73 -14.67
N ASN A 6 31.85 -28.81 -14.99
CA ASN A 6 32.90 -29.29 -14.08
C ASN A 6 32.56 -30.62 -13.40
N ASN A 7 32.16 -31.63 -14.19
CA ASN A 7 31.71 -32.95 -13.72
C ASN A 7 30.45 -33.01 -12.83
N ASN A 8 29.81 -31.87 -12.54
CA ASN A 8 28.55 -31.82 -11.80
C ASN A 8 27.38 -31.52 -12.75
N TRP A 9 26.23 -32.13 -12.48
CA TRP A 9 24.98 -31.82 -13.17
C TRP A 9 24.34 -30.59 -12.51
N ILE A 10 24.11 -29.54 -13.30
CA ILE A 10 23.49 -28.29 -12.87
C ILE A 10 22.11 -28.19 -13.53
N ILE A 11 21.09 -27.91 -12.75
CA ILE A 11 19.74 -27.62 -13.26
C ILE A 11 19.77 -26.21 -13.86
N ASN A 12 19.65 -26.10 -15.18
CA ASN A 12 19.86 -24.86 -15.92
C ASN A 12 18.62 -23.95 -15.91
N ASP A 13 17.43 -24.55 -15.87
CA ASP A 13 16.15 -23.86 -15.82
C ASP A 13 15.05 -24.85 -15.37
N LYS A 14 14.28 -24.48 -14.33
CA LYS A 14 13.09 -25.22 -13.84
C LYS A 14 11.78 -24.51 -14.23
N SER A 15 11.85 -23.29 -14.78
CA SER A 15 10.67 -22.45 -15.03
C SER A 15 9.71 -23.06 -16.06
N LYS A 16 10.22 -23.90 -16.97
CA LYS A 16 9.44 -24.64 -17.98
C LYS A 16 9.06 -26.06 -17.54
N ASP A 17 9.66 -26.58 -16.46
CA ASP A 17 9.44 -27.95 -15.98
C ASP A 17 8.30 -28.03 -14.94
N ILE A 18 7.84 -26.89 -14.40
CA ILE A 18 6.73 -26.79 -13.46
C ILE A 18 5.57 -26.06 -14.14
N ILE A 19 4.59 -26.83 -14.62
CA ILE A 19 3.32 -26.29 -15.08
C ILE A 19 2.39 -26.26 -13.86
N SER A 20 2.17 -25.08 -13.29
CA SER A 20 1.16 -24.86 -12.26
C SER A 20 -0.09 -24.26 -12.88
N GLU A 21 -1.25 -24.87 -12.66
CA GLU A 21 -2.54 -24.34 -13.05
C GLU A 21 -3.34 -23.98 -11.79
N ASN A 22 -4.00 -22.82 -11.80
CA ASN A 22 -4.97 -22.47 -10.76
C ASN A 22 -6.31 -23.11 -11.12
N ILE A 23 -6.70 -24.13 -10.37
CA ILE A 23 -8.00 -24.77 -10.53
C ILE A 23 -9.03 -23.97 -9.73
N ALA A 24 -10.02 -23.39 -10.41
CA ALA A 24 -11.12 -22.70 -9.76
C ALA A 24 -12.07 -23.72 -9.11
N VAL A 25 -12.22 -23.65 -7.78
CA VAL A 25 -13.11 -24.55 -7.02
C VAL A 25 -14.42 -23.88 -6.60
N LYS A 26 -14.71 -22.68 -7.10
CA LYS A 26 -15.88 -21.88 -6.72
C LYS A 26 -17.21 -22.62 -6.90
N ASP A 27 -17.32 -23.38 -8.00
CA ASP A 27 -18.55 -24.09 -8.39
C ASP A 27 -18.49 -25.59 -8.04
N THR A 28 -17.47 -26.01 -7.28
CA THR A 28 -17.33 -27.41 -6.85
C THR A 28 -18.15 -27.65 -5.59
N THR A 29 -18.95 -28.72 -5.58
CA THR A 29 -19.70 -29.14 -4.39
C THR A 29 -18.72 -29.55 -3.27
N PRO A 30 -18.82 -28.97 -2.06
CA PRO A 30 -17.99 -29.37 -0.93
C PRO A 30 -18.21 -30.83 -0.53
N ASP A 31 -17.15 -31.51 -0.10
CA ASP A 31 -17.27 -32.78 0.60
C ASP A 31 -17.96 -32.56 1.95
N LEU A 32 -19.18 -33.09 2.09
CA LEU A 32 -20.00 -32.88 3.27
C LEU A 32 -19.44 -33.59 4.52
N GLU A 33 -18.75 -34.72 4.36
CA GLU A 33 -18.10 -35.39 5.49
C GLU A 33 -16.98 -34.52 6.06
N LEU A 34 -16.15 -33.97 5.17
CA LEU A 34 -15.08 -33.05 5.54
C LEU A 34 -15.63 -31.75 6.14
N ALA A 35 -16.66 -31.16 5.52
CA ALA A 35 -17.30 -29.94 6.01
C ALA A 35 -17.86 -30.14 7.42
N ASN A 36 -18.59 -31.23 7.66
CA ASN A 36 -19.15 -31.57 8.97
C ASN A 36 -18.05 -31.83 10.01
N ARG A 37 -16.94 -32.47 9.62
CA ARG A 37 -15.79 -32.69 10.51
C ARG A 37 -15.16 -31.39 11.01
N PHE A 38 -15.17 -30.34 10.21
CA PHE A 38 -14.60 -29.04 10.55
C PHE A 38 -15.61 -27.97 10.99
N GLU A 39 -16.92 -28.28 11.01
CA GLU A 39 -17.99 -27.33 11.32
C GLU A 39 -17.75 -26.61 12.66
N LYS A 40 -17.35 -27.35 13.70
CA LYS A 40 -17.01 -26.76 15.01
C LYS A 40 -15.92 -25.69 14.90
N PHE A 41 -14.85 -25.97 14.16
CA PHE A 41 -13.73 -25.04 13.99
C PHE A 41 -14.12 -23.85 13.11
N ASN A 42 -14.89 -24.09 12.06
CA ASN A 42 -15.46 -23.03 11.22
C ASN A 42 -16.31 -22.07 12.04
N ASN A 43 -17.21 -22.59 12.88
CA ASN A 43 -18.06 -21.78 13.75
C ASN A 43 -17.23 -21.01 14.80
N LEU A 44 -16.17 -21.60 15.35
CA LEU A 44 -15.25 -20.90 16.26
C LEU A 44 -14.55 -19.71 15.57
N VAL A 45 -14.08 -19.90 14.33
CA VAL A 45 -13.42 -18.85 13.56
C VAL A 45 -14.43 -17.76 13.20
N LEU A 46 -15.60 -18.12 12.64
CA LEU A 46 -16.66 -17.16 12.29
C LEU A 46 -17.13 -16.34 13.50
N ASN A 47 -17.31 -17.00 14.65
CA ASN A 47 -17.71 -16.31 15.86
C ASN A 47 -16.61 -15.37 16.37
N ASP A 48 -15.33 -15.69 16.19
CA ASP A 48 -14.25 -14.77 16.55
C ASP A 48 -14.15 -13.59 15.57
N THR A 49 -14.21 -13.85 14.27
CA THR A 49 -14.09 -12.81 13.24
C THR A 49 -15.25 -11.80 13.28
N HIS A 50 -16.45 -12.24 13.68
CA HIS A 50 -17.61 -11.36 13.84
C HIS A 50 -17.67 -10.58 15.16
N LYS A 51 -16.71 -10.76 16.08
CA LYS A 51 -16.67 -9.96 17.32
C LYS A 51 -16.50 -8.49 17.00
N ILE A 52 -17.39 -7.66 17.56
CA ILE A 52 -17.29 -6.21 17.50
C ILE A 52 -16.17 -5.74 18.42
N ILE A 53 -15.30 -4.87 17.91
CA ILE A 53 -14.16 -4.30 18.63
C ILE A 53 -14.28 -2.77 18.81
N GLY A 54 -15.27 -2.16 18.18
CA GLY A 54 -15.59 -0.75 18.27
C GLY A 54 -16.64 -0.35 17.23
N ASP A 55 -16.89 0.94 17.12
CA ASP A 55 -17.80 1.56 16.16
C ASP A 55 -17.07 2.68 15.38
N LEU A 56 -17.32 2.74 14.07
CA LEU A 56 -16.93 3.87 13.23
C LEU A 56 -18.16 4.78 13.04
N ILE A 57 -18.01 6.07 13.31
CA ILE A 57 -19.09 7.06 13.19
C ILE A 57 -18.63 8.22 12.31
N GLY A 58 -19.50 8.69 11.42
CA GLY A 58 -19.22 9.87 10.59
C GLY A 58 -18.71 9.55 9.18
N GLY A 59 -18.98 8.33 8.70
CA GLY A 59 -18.67 7.86 7.35
C GLY A 59 -17.56 6.82 7.27
N ASP A 60 -17.30 6.35 6.05
CA ASP A 60 -16.28 5.36 5.72
C ASP A 60 -14.85 5.91 5.85
N LEU A 61 -13.87 5.05 6.12
CA LEU A 61 -12.46 5.46 6.22
C LEU A 61 -11.81 5.77 4.85
N VAL A 62 -12.41 5.31 3.76
CA VAL A 62 -11.98 5.55 2.39
C VAL A 62 -13.21 5.80 1.54
N ARG A 63 -13.23 6.91 0.79
CA ARG A 63 -14.28 7.21 -0.18
C ARG A 63 -14.20 6.29 -1.40
N ALA A 64 -15.24 6.29 -2.23
CA ALA A 64 -15.19 5.58 -3.51
C ALA A 64 -14.10 6.15 -4.43
N ASN A 65 -13.44 5.26 -5.18
CA ASN A 65 -12.48 5.64 -6.23
C ASN A 65 -13.20 6.33 -7.39
N ASP A 66 -12.61 7.38 -7.94
CA ASP A 66 -13.12 8.04 -9.16
C ASP A 66 -13.01 7.11 -10.38
N ILE A 67 -11.93 6.34 -10.43
CA ILE A 67 -11.74 5.20 -11.35
C ILE A 67 -11.51 3.95 -10.52
N SER A 68 -12.34 2.91 -10.69
CA SER A 68 -12.26 1.68 -9.90
C SER A 68 -10.85 1.03 -9.89
N GLU A 69 -10.14 1.09 -11.02
CA GLU A 69 -8.78 0.58 -11.15
C GLU A 69 -7.67 1.47 -10.56
N ILE A 70 -7.96 2.71 -10.17
CA ILE A 70 -7.00 3.66 -9.59
C ILE A 70 -7.40 3.94 -8.13
N PRO A 71 -6.75 3.28 -7.16
CA PRO A 71 -7.14 3.38 -5.75
C PRO A 71 -6.89 4.76 -5.17
N ILE A 72 -7.90 5.32 -4.50
CA ILE A 72 -7.81 6.68 -3.96
C ILE A 72 -6.79 6.82 -2.82
N VAL A 73 -6.59 5.74 -2.07
CA VAL A 73 -5.52 5.60 -1.06
C VAL A 73 -4.11 5.76 -1.63
N GLN A 74 -3.94 5.68 -2.96
CA GLN A 74 -2.68 5.92 -3.66
C GLN A 74 -2.63 7.30 -4.32
N LEU A 75 -3.65 8.14 -4.20
CA LEU A 75 -3.72 9.45 -4.85
C LEU A 75 -3.82 10.60 -3.85
N GLU A 76 -4.44 10.36 -2.70
CA GLU A 76 -4.67 11.38 -1.67
C GLU A 76 -4.56 10.77 -0.25
N PRO A 77 -4.33 11.61 0.77
CA PRO A 77 -4.47 11.20 2.17
C PRO A 77 -5.86 10.60 2.44
N THR A 78 -5.93 9.58 3.29
CA THR A 78 -7.20 8.98 3.71
C THR A 78 -7.21 8.69 5.21
N PRO A 79 -8.39 8.73 5.87
CA PRO A 79 -8.54 8.33 7.26
C PRO A 79 -8.04 6.91 7.56
N LEU A 80 -8.16 5.98 6.60
CA LEU A 80 -7.61 4.63 6.76
C LEU A 80 -6.09 4.63 6.93
N VAL A 81 -5.37 5.29 6.01
CA VAL A 81 -3.91 5.37 6.06
C VAL A 81 -3.46 6.10 7.32
N GLN A 82 -4.19 7.16 7.70
CA GLN A 82 -3.96 7.89 8.94
C GLN A 82 -4.07 6.96 10.15
N LEU A 83 -5.16 6.19 10.28
CA LEU A 83 -5.37 5.27 11.40
C LEU A 83 -4.21 4.28 11.56
N ILE A 84 -3.78 3.64 10.47
CA ILE A 84 -2.68 2.67 10.52
C ILE A 84 -1.39 3.37 10.98
N ASN A 85 -1.08 4.52 10.40
CA ASN A 85 0.11 5.28 10.73
C ASN A 85 0.11 5.80 12.18
N GLU A 86 -1.04 6.29 12.68
CA GLU A 86 -1.21 6.70 14.08
C GLU A 86 -0.97 5.56 15.05
N VAL A 87 -1.56 4.38 14.78
CA VAL A 87 -1.32 3.17 15.56
C VAL A 87 0.17 2.84 15.60
N GLN A 88 0.83 2.86 14.44
CA GLN A 88 2.26 2.55 14.36
C GLN A 88 3.10 3.53 15.18
N ARG A 89 2.85 4.85 15.08
CA ARG A 89 3.54 5.88 15.87
C ARG A 89 3.22 5.78 17.35
N TYR A 90 1.97 5.51 17.71
CA TYR A 90 1.53 5.44 19.10
C TYR A 90 2.27 4.35 19.88
N TYR A 91 2.41 3.15 19.33
CA TYR A 91 3.05 2.03 20.02
C TYR A 91 4.58 2.06 19.97
N THR A 92 5.16 2.63 18.91
CA THR A 92 6.63 2.74 18.78
C THR A 92 7.21 4.00 19.40
N LYS A 93 6.38 5.03 19.63
CA LYS A 93 6.79 6.41 19.94
C LYS A 93 7.67 7.02 18.85
N ALA A 94 7.57 6.52 17.61
CA ALA A 94 8.32 7.04 16.48
C ALA A 94 7.82 8.42 16.04
N ASP A 95 8.75 9.25 15.58
CA ASP A 95 8.45 10.56 15.00
C ASP A 95 7.62 10.40 13.73
N ILE A 96 8.00 9.44 12.90
CA ILE A 96 7.45 9.16 11.56
C ILE A 96 6.95 7.73 11.52
N SER A 97 5.92 7.48 10.72
CA SER A 97 5.52 6.12 10.36
C SER A 97 5.40 5.98 8.86
N SER A 98 5.78 4.79 8.37
CA SER A 98 5.67 4.38 6.98
C SER A 98 4.77 3.14 6.91
N THR A 99 3.75 3.16 6.05
CA THR A 99 2.88 1.99 5.83
C THR A 99 2.57 1.78 4.35
N PRO A 100 2.64 0.53 3.85
CA PRO A 100 2.02 0.18 2.59
C PRO A 100 0.52 -0.05 2.74
N ILE A 101 -0.17 -0.06 1.61
CA ILE A 101 -1.53 -0.59 1.49
C ILE A 101 -1.50 -1.88 0.66
N PHE A 102 -2.03 -2.96 1.24
CA PHE A 102 -1.96 -4.30 0.64
C PHE A 102 -3.11 -4.61 -0.31
N LYS A 103 -4.22 -3.89 -0.19
CA LYS A 103 -5.41 -4.07 -1.02
C LYS A 103 -5.93 -2.72 -1.48
N ASN A 104 -6.19 -2.64 -2.78
CA ASN A 104 -6.67 -1.45 -3.45
C ASN A 104 -8.06 -0.99 -2.99
N ASP A 105 -8.87 -1.92 -2.46
CA ASP A 105 -10.23 -1.72 -1.97
C ASP A 105 -10.31 -1.80 -0.43
N ALA A 106 -9.18 -1.66 0.27
CA ALA A 106 -9.16 -1.64 1.73
C ALA A 106 -10.02 -0.48 2.26
N ASN A 107 -11.02 -0.79 3.09
CA ASN A 107 -11.87 0.19 3.75
C ASN A 107 -12.48 -0.43 5.03
N ILE A 108 -12.91 0.43 5.96
CA ILE A 108 -13.87 0.10 7.02
C ILE A 108 -15.05 1.04 6.80
N SER A 109 -16.23 0.47 6.57
CA SER A 109 -17.45 1.25 6.41
C SER A 109 -18.04 1.66 7.75
N GLU A 110 -18.82 2.74 7.75
CA GLU A 110 -19.49 3.24 8.95
C GLU A 110 -20.30 2.14 9.67
N GLY A 111 -20.27 2.18 11.01
CA GLY A 111 -20.99 1.25 11.87
C GLY A 111 -20.07 0.32 12.68
N PRO A 112 -20.61 -0.82 13.15
CA PRO A 112 -19.87 -1.74 14.02
C PRO A 112 -18.67 -2.35 13.33
N ILE A 113 -17.49 -2.17 13.93
CA ILE A 113 -16.21 -2.68 13.44
C ILE A 113 -16.01 -4.10 13.97
N LYS A 114 -15.93 -5.07 13.06
CA LYS A 114 -15.64 -6.47 13.37
C LYS A 114 -14.13 -6.72 13.35
N LYS A 115 -13.69 -7.78 14.03
CA LYS A 115 -12.30 -8.27 13.90
C LYS A 115 -11.91 -8.57 12.45
N SER A 116 -12.84 -9.08 11.64
CA SER A 116 -12.61 -9.33 10.21
C SER A 116 -12.24 -8.07 9.43
N ASP A 117 -12.77 -6.91 9.82
CA ASP A 117 -12.58 -5.66 9.09
C ASP A 117 -11.13 -5.18 9.23
N ILE A 118 -10.49 -5.45 10.37
CA ILE A 118 -9.07 -5.20 10.58
C ILE A 118 -8.20 -6.08 9.68
N ALA A 119 -8.57 -7.36 9.51
CA ALA A 119 -7.88 -8.25 8.58
C ALA A 119 -8.15 -7.88 7.11
N ALA A 120 -9.25 -7.20 6.82
CA ALA A 120 -9.56 -6.69 5.49
C ALA A 120 -8.63 -5.55 5.10
N ILE A 121 -8.33 -4.63 6.03
CA ILE A 121 -7.44 -3.48 5.77
C ILE A 121 -5.94 -3.78 5.94
N TYR A 122 -5.57 -4.76 6.76
CA TYR A 122 -4.19 -5.18 6.95
C TYR A 122 -4.13 -6.70 7.02
N ASN A 123 -3.88 -7.36 5.87
CA ASN A 123 -3.98 -8.82 5.75
C ASN A 123 -2.69 -9.59 6.08
N SER A 124 -1.61 -8.88 6.46
CA SER A 124 -0.34 -9.52 6.84
C SER A 124 -0.19 -9.67 8.35
N ASP A 125 0.57 -10.67 8.76
CA ASP A 125 0.97 -10.97 10.13
C ASP A 125 2.21 -10.19 10.59
N ASN A 126 2.56 -9.12 9.86
CA ASN A 126 3.74 -8.30 10.10
C ASN A 126 3.74 -7.71 11.51
N THR A 127 4.91 -7.72 12.14
CA THR A 127 5.17 -7.02 13.40
C THR A 127 5.78 -5.65 13.13
N LEU A 128 5.85 -4.81 14.16
CA LEU A 128 6.27 -3.43 14.03
C LEU A 128 7.62 -3.16 14.71
N ARG A 129 8.49 -2.46 13.99
CA ARG A 129 9.81 -2.01 14.45
C ARG A 129 9.94 -0.50 14.24
N ALA A 130 10.91 0.12 14.90
CA ALA A 130 11.29 1.49 14.58
C ALA A 130 12.81 1.63 14.49
N TYR A 131 13.25 2.46 13.56
CA TYR A 131 14.64 2.62 13.17
C TYR A 131 15.02 4.11 13.15
N LYS A 132 16.30 4.39 13.34
CA LYS A 132 16.83 5.76 13.38
C LYS A 132 17.35 6.17 12.01
N PHE A 133 16.67 7.11 11.36
CA PHE A 133 17.02 7.68 10.07
C PHE A 133 17.56 9.09 10.25
N ASN A 134 18.54 9.48 9.42
CA ASN A 134 18.77 10.90 9.18
C ASN A 134 17.85 11.44 8.07
N GLY A 135 17.77 12.76 7.89
CA GLY A 135 16.90 13.38 6.88
C GLY A 135 17.21 12.96 5.45
N ALA A 136 18.48 12.74 5.11
CA ALA A 136 18.87 12.27 3.78
C ALA A 136 18.38 10.84 3.52
N GLN A 137 18.52 9.95 4.51
CA GLN A 137 18.04 8.58 4.46
C GLN A 137 16.51 8.53 4.38
N LEU A 138 15.82 9.38 5.16
CA LEU A 138 14.38 9.52 5.09
C LEU A 138 13.95 9.91 3.68
N LYS A 139 14.54 10.98 3.11
CA LYS A 139 14.21 11.41 1.75
C LYS A 139 14.50 10.32 0.73
N LYS A 140 15.64 9.62 0.84
CA LYS A 140 16.00 8.47 -0.03
C LYS A 140 14.94 7.37 0.01
N TYR A 141 14.41 7.05 1.19
CA TYR A 141 13.32 6.07 1.33
C TYR A 141 12.03 6.56 0.70
N MET A 142 11.66 7.82 0.92
CA MET A 142 10.46 8.42 0.33
C MET A 142 10.54 8.47 -1.21
N GLU A 143 11.70 8.81 -1.77
CA GLU A 143 11.95 8.78 -3.22
C GLU A 143 11.87 7.36 -3.81
N TRP A 144 12.42 6.37 -3.10
CA TRP A 144 12.28 4.97 -3.49
C TRP A 144 10.80 4.54 -3.47
N SER A 145 10.03 4.96 -2.47
CA SER A 145 8.58 4.67 -2.40
C SER A 145 7.84 5.33 -3.57
N ALA A 146 8.12 6.63 -3.80
CA ALA A 146 7.50 7.41 -4.86
C ALA A 146 7.83 6.91 -6.27
N SER A 147 8.87 6.08 -6.46
CA SER A 147 9.18 5.43 -7.74
C SER A 147 8.03 4.54 -8.27
N PHE A 148 7.07 4.20 -7.41
CA PHE A 148 5.83 3.52 -7.77
C PHE A 148 5.04 4.23 -8.88
N TYR A 149 5.04 5.56 -8.92
CA TYR A 149 4.35 6.30 -9.98
C TYR A 149 5.17 6.33 -11.28
N ASN A 150 4.51 6.38 -12.42
CA ASN A 150 5.16 6.83 -13.65
C ASN A 150 5.33 8.35 -13.62
N THR A 151 6.31 8.87 -14.38
CA THR A 151 6.45 10.32 -14.56
C THR A 151 5.35 10.79 -15.51
N LEU A 152 4.62 11.82 -15.10
CA LEU A 152 3.57 12.44 -15.91
C LEU A 152 4.18 13.23 -17.06
N ASN A 153 3.60 13.07 -18.24
CA ASN A 153 3.89 13.85 -19.44
C ASN A 153 2.79 14.89 -19.66
N PRO A 154 3.03 15.96 -20.44
CA PRO A 154 2.02 17.00 -20.71
C PRO A 154 0.72 16.48 -21.33
N GLU A 155 0.79 15.38 -22.07
CA GLU A 155 -0.34 14.73 -22.74
C GLU A 155 -1.12 13.77 -21.84
N ASP A 156 -0.62 13.47 -20.64
CA ASP A 156 -1.23 12.50 -19.72
C ASP A 156 -2.43 13.13 -19.00
N LEU A 157 -3.55 12.41 -18.95
CA LEU A 157 -4.81 12.81 -18.33
C LEU A 157 -5.12 12.01 -17.05
N THR A 158 -4.31 11.01 -16.70
CA THR A 158 -4.48 10.24 -15.46
C THR A 158 -3.14 9.91 -14.84
N VAL A 159 -3.08 9.76 -13.50
CA VAL A 159 -1.93 9.16 -12.84
C VAL A 159 -1.80 7.68 -13.25
N SER A 160 -0.58 7.20 -13.46
CA SER A 160 -0.30 5.78 -13.70
C SER A 160 0.85 5.25 -12.86
N PHE A 161 0.93 3.92 -12.77
CA PHE A 161 1.83 3.19 -11.89
C PHE A 161 2.83 2.38 -12.68
N ASN A 162 4.05 2.28 -12.16
CA ASN A 162 5.12 1.50 -12.76
C ASN A 162 4.79 0.01 -12.69
N GLU A 163 4.64 -0.64 -13.86
CA GLU A 163 4.25 -2.05 -13.95
C GLU A 163 5.22 -3.03 -13.25
N ASN A 164 6.47 -2.61 -13.06
CA ASN A 164 7.52 -3.41 -12.44
C ASN A 164 7.52 -3.30 -10.91
N ILE A 165 6.71 -2.39 -10.35
CA ILE A 165 6.62 -2.16 -8.91
C ILE A 165 5.23 -2.59 -8.44
N LYS A 166 5.20 -3.57 -7.53
CA LYS A 166 3.96 -4.00 -6.90
C LYS A 166 3.40 -2.87 -6.03
N GLY A 167 2.08 -2.66 -6.04
CA GLY A 167 1.44 -1.66 -5.17
C GLY A 167 1.75 -1.83 -3.67
N SER A 168 2.00 -3.07 -3.22
CA SER A 168 2.46 -3.36 -1.85
C SER A 168 3.85 -2.81 -1.51
N ASN A 169 4.58 -2.30 -2.50
CA ASN A 169 5.89 -1.65 -2.35
C ASN A 169 5.79 -0.12 -2.32
N TYR A 170 4.59 0.46 -2.44
CA TYR A 170 4.36 1.87 -2.19
C TYR A 170 4.02 2.10 -0.71
N ASP A 171 4.83 2.90 -0.03
CA ASP A 171 4.60 3.35 1.33
C ASP A 171 4.17 4.81 1.38
N ILE A 172 3.24 5.08 2.30
CA ILE A 172 2.74 6.41 2.63
C ILE A 172 3.24 6.78 4.03
N PHE A 173 3.75 8.01 4.15
CA PHE A 173 4.44 8.49 5.35
C PHE A 173 3.55 9.44 6.16
N SER A 174 3.71 9.40 7.48
CA SER A 174 3.07 10.31 8.43
C SER A 174 4.09 10.88 9.41
N GLY A 175 3.78 12.02 10.04
CA GLY A 175 4.69 12.73 10.95
C GLY A 175 5.60 13.75 10.26
N VAL A 176 5.52 13.84 8.93
CA VAL A 176 6.14 14.86 8.07
C VAL A 176 5.15 15.33 7.01
N TYR A 177 5.38 16.54 6.51
CA TYR A 177 4.63 17.15 5.41
C TYR A 177 5.49 17.10 4.14
N TYR A 178 4.93 16.70 3.00
CA TYR A 178 5.71 16.59 1.76
C TYR A 178 4.84 16.60 0.50
N GLU A 179 5.45 16.90 -0.63
CA GLU A 179 4.80 16.83 -1.94
C GLU A 179 5.49 15.77 -2.79
N ILE A 180 4.73 15.06 -3.63
CA ILE A 180 5.25 14.13 -4.63
C ILE A 180 5.01 14.74 -6.01
N ASN A 181 6.03 15.37 -6.57
CA ASN A 181 5.95 15.97 -7.89
C ASN A 181 6.10 14.90 -8.98
N LEU A 182 5.00 14.57 -9.63
CA LEU A 182 4.94 13.52 -10.64
C LEU A 182 5.50 13.93 -12.00
N SER A 183 5.68 15.23 -12.25
CA SER A 183 6.37 15.71 -13.46
C SER A 183 7.88 15.48 -13.42
N ASN A 184 8.43 15.27 -12.21
CA ASN A 184 9.85 14.98 -12.03
C ASN A 184 10.18 13.50 -12.31
N PRO A 185 11.41 13.20 -12.77
CA PRO A 185 11.88 11.83 -12.89
C PRO A 185 11.92 11.13 -11.52
N SER A 186 11.73 9.81 -11.53
CA SER A 186 11.86 8.98 -10.33
C SER A 186 13.20 9.24 -9.62
N GLY A 187 13.16 9.42 -8.30
CA GLY A 187 14.33 9.77 -7.49
C GLY A 187 14.50 11.28 -7.24
N MET A 188 13.65 12.11 -7.84
CA MET A 188 13.64 13.57 -7.65
C MET A 188 12.22 14.12 -7.45
N ARG A 189 11.31 13.32 -6.86
CA ARG A 189 9.89 13.66 -6.74
C ARG A 189 9.52 14.28 -5.40
N ILE A 190 10.27 14.00 -4.35
CA ILE A 190 9.95 14.48 -3.00
C ILE A 190 10.41 15.93 -2.87
N GLU A 191 9.42 16.81 -2.84
CA GLU A 191 9.58 18.25 -2.67
C GLU A 191 9.00 18.68 -1.32
N ASN A 192 9.40 19.88 -0.87
CA ASN A 192 8.71 20.53 0.24
C ASN A 192 8.62 19.71 1.55
N LEU A 193 9.60 18.83 1.78
CA LEU A 193 9.68 17.96 2.95
C LEU A 193 9.91 18.79 4.23
N ARG A 194 8.92 18.79 5.12
CA ARG A 194 8.82 19.63 6.32
C ARG A 194 8.43 18.82 7.55
N LYS A 195 8.87 19.29 8.72
CA LYS A 195 8.46 18.80 10.04
C LYS A 195 7.07 19.35 10.40
N SER A 196 6.49 18.86 11.50
CA SER A 196 5.19 19.32 11.99
C SER A 196 5.14 20.79 12.41
N ASP A 197 6.29 21.40 12.73
CA ASP A 197 6.41 22.84 13.02
C ASP A 197 6.59 23.70 11.75
N GLY A 198 6.51 23.08 10.57
CA GLY A 198 6.67 23.73 9.27
C GLY A 198 8.13 23.93 8.84
N THR A 199 9.12 23.63 9.69
CA THR A 199 10.53 23.79 9.32
C THR A 199 10.95 22.73 8.29
N PRO A 200 11.81 23.09 7.30
CA PRO A 200 12.33 22.11 6.35
C PRO A 200 13.14 21.00 7.03
N VAL A 201 12.99 19.78 6.54
CA VAL A 201 13.83 18.66 6.96
C VAL A 201 15.22 18.83 6.35
N LYS A 202 16.24 18.85 7.22
CA LYS A 202 17.65 18.87 6.82
C LYS A 202 18.19 17.45 6.76
N ASP A 203 19.18 17.23 5.90
CA ASP A 203 19.83 15.92 5.76
C ASP A 203 20.37 15.34 7.07
N THR A 204 20.79 16.21 7.99
CA THR A 204 21.35 15.84 9.31
C THR A 204 20.31 15.69 10.42
N ASP A 205 19.05 16.09 10.19
CA ASP A 205 17.99 15.89 11.18
C ASP A 205 17.82 14.40 11.44
N ILE A 206 17.45 14.04 12.67
CA ILE A 206 17.33 12.65 13.11
C ILE A 206 15.88 12.35 13.44
N PHE A 207 15.38 11.24 12.91
CA PHE A 207 14.03 10.75 13.13
C PHE A 207 14.03 9.29 13.54
N THR A 208 13.10 8.92 14.40
CA THR A 208 12.68 7.53 14.59
C THR A 208 11.53 7.24 13.62
N VAL A 209 11.66 6.21 12.80
CA VAL A 209 10.70 5.83 11.76
C VAL A 209 10.13 4.45 12.07
N ALA A 210 8.82 4.36 12.29
CA ALA A 210 8.10 3.10 12.46
C ALA A 210 7.88 2.42 11.10
N ILE A 211 8.29 1.16 11.00
CA ILE A 211 8.31 0.37 9.77
C ILE A 211 7.92 -1.06 10.13
N ASN A 212 7.06 -1.68 9.34
CA ASN A 212 6.75 -3.11 9.52
C ASN A 212 7.98 -3.99 9.22
N ASP A 213 8.11 -5.10 9.94
CA ASP A 213 9.25 -6.02 9.84
C ASP A 213 9.50 -6.53 8.42
N TYR A 214 8.45 -6.85 7.67
CA TYR A 214 8.58 -7.30 6.28
C TYR A 214 9.26 -6.24 5.40
N ARG A 215 8.86 -4.97 5.49
CA ARG A 215 9.48 -3.88 4.72
C ARG A 215 10.94 -3.69 5.09
N ALA A 216 11.24 -3.73 6.38
CA ALA A 216 12.60 -3.66 6.89
C ALA A 216 13.47 -4.79 6.32
N ASP A 217 13.01 -6.04 6.42
CA ASP A 217 13.81 -7.23 6.10
C ASP A 217 13.90 -7.51 4.59
N SER A 218 12.84 -7.24 3.84
CA SER A 218 12.78 -7.55 2.39
C SER A 218 13.40 -6.48 1.50
N THR A 219 13.31 -5.21 1.89
CA THR A 219 13.53 -4.08 0.98
C THR A 219 14.53 -3.07 1.51
N LEU A 220 14.43 -2.64 2.77
CA LEU A 220 15.29 -1.57 3.27
C LEU A 220 16.66 -2.09 3.67
N PHE A 221 16.71 -3.22 4.38
CA PHE A 221 17.92 -3.73 5.02
C PHE A 221 18.32 -5.14 4.57
N SER A 222 17.66 -5.69 3.55
CA SER A 222 18.03 -6.96 2.91
C SER A 222 19.52 -7.02 2.59
N GLU A 223 20.20 -8.10 2.95
CA GLU A 223 21.64 -8.28 2.70
C GLU A 223 22.01 -8.30 1.21
N LYS A 224 21.07 -8.69 0.33
CA LYS A 224 21.36 -8.84 -1.10
C LYS A 224 21.29 -7.53 -1.86
N ASN A 225 20.27 -6.72 -1.58
CA ASN A 225 19.90 -5.55 -2.38
C ASN A 225 19.09 -4.52 -1.57
N GLY A 226 19.28 -4.45 -0.26
CA GLY A 226 18.59 -3.49 0.60
C GLY A 226 18.92 -2.04 0.21
N LEU A 227 17.91 -1.16 0.22
CA LEU A 227 18.05 0.25 -0.15
C LEU A 227 19.15 0.98 0.65
N PHE A 228 19.35 0.57 1.90
CA PHE A 228 20.34 1.15 2.80
C PHE A 228 21.60 0.30 2.94
N LYS A 229 21.86 -0.69 2.09
CA LYS A 229 23.17 -1.35 2.11
C LYS A 229 24.18 -0.53 1.29
N PRO A 230 25.38 -0.21 1.82
CA PRO A 230 25.96 -0.63 3.10
C PRO A 230 25.76 0.35 4.28
N GLU A 231 24.94 1.38 4.13
CA GLU A 231 24.63 2.35 5.19
C GLU A 231 24.07 1.68 6.46
N GLU A 232 24.41 2.24 7.62
CA GLU A 232 23.85 1.81 8.90
C GLU A 232 22.61 2.63 9.23
N VAL A 233 21.52 1.93 9.56
CA VAL A 233 20.27 2.52 10.06
C VAL A 233 19.90 1.79 11.35
N PRO A 234 20.25 2.33 12.52
CA PRO A 234 20.11 1.63 13.79
C PRO A 234 18.67 1.27 14.13
N LEU A 235 18.44 0.03 14.59
CA LEU A 235 17.19 -0.39 15.19
C LEU A 235 17.03 0.29 16.56
N VAL A 236 15.91 0.98 16.78
CA VAL A 236 15.57 1.64 18.06
C VAL A 236 14.69 0.73 18.90
N ILE A 237 13.64 0.17 18.29
CA ILE A 237 12.69 -0.71 18.98
C ILE A 237 12.22 -1.83 18.07
N ASP A 238 12.04 -3.01 18.65
CA ASP A 238 11.37 -4.15 18.04
C ASP A 238 10.26 -4.59 18.99
N LEU A 239 9.00 -4.29 18.63
CA LEU A 239 7.87 -4.57 19.51
C LEU A 239 7.65 -6.07 19.69
N TYR A 240 8.10 -6.93 18.78
CA TYR A 240 7.98 -8.37 18.96
C TYR A 240 8.76 -8.85 20.19
N LYS A 241 9.93 -8.25 20.48
CA LYS A 241 10.74 -8.61 21.65
C LYS A 241 10.05 -8.35 22.99
N THR A 242 9.11 -7.41 23.03
CA THR A 242 8.40 -7.02 24.27
C THR A 242 6.95 -7.50 24.31
N ARG A 243 6.31 -7.71 23.16
CA ARG A 243 4.87 -8.04 23.06
C ARG A 243 4.58 -9.39 22.39
N GLY A 244 5.59 -10.05 21.80
CA GLY A 244 5.38 -11.27 21.01
C GLY A 244 4.31 -11.07 19.94
N ASN A 245 3.40 -12.02 19.77
CA ASN A 245 2.31 -11.92 18.79
C ASN A 245 1.36 -10.72 18.99
N LYS A 246 1.36 -10.07 20.16
CA LYS A 246 0.61 -8.81 20.38
C LYS A 246 1.28 -7.58 19.74
N SER A 247 2.43 -7.73 19.08
CA SER A 247 3.05 -6.68 18.26
C SER A 247 2.60 -6.69 16.81
N LYS A 248 1.83 -7.70 16.39
CA LYS A 248 1.26 -7.75 15.04
C LYS A 248 0.41 -6.50 14.82
N ILE A 249 0.58 -5.83 13.68
CA ILE A 249 -0.06 -4.54 13.43
C ILE A 249 -1.60 -4.64 13.53
N GLN A 250 -2.19 -5.75 13.08
CA GLN A 250 -3.62 -6.02 13.26
C GLN A 250 -4.05 -6.03 14.74
N GLU A 251 -3.25 -6.64 15.63
CA GLU A 251 -3.54 -6.66 17.07
C GLU A 251 -3.38 -5.27 17.69
N LEU A 252 -2.37 -4.52 17.24
CA LEU A 252 -2.16 -3.13 17.66
C LEU A 252 -3.33 -2.22 17.25
N ILE A 253 -3.87 -2.38 16.04
CA ILE A 253 -5.05 -1.63 15.57
C ILE A 253 -6.27 -1.97 16.45
N LYS A 254 -6.54 -3.26 16.69
CA LYS A 254 -7.66 -3.70 17.56
C LYS A 254 -7.54 -3.13 18.97
N GLU A 255 -6.35 -3.21 19.56
CA GLU A 255 -6.07 -2.68 20.89
C GLU A 255 -6.18 -1.15 20.92
N TYR A 256 -5.72 -0.44 19.88
CA TYR A 256 -5.82 1.01 19.79
C TYR A 256 -7.28 1.48 19.72
N ILE A 257 -8.09 0.87 18.85
CA ILE A 257 -9.52 1.21 18.74
C ILE A 257 -10.21 0.99 20.09
N SER A 258 -10.06 -0.20 20.67
CA SER A 258 -10.79 -0.58 21.89
C SER A 258 -10.32 0.14 23.15
N THR A 259 -9.01 0.38 23.31
CA THR A 259 -8.44 0.90 24.56
C THR A 259 -8.04 2.37 24.49
N VAL A 260 -7.46 2.81 23.36
CA VAL A 260 -6.93 4.18 23.22
C VAL A 260 -8.01 5.13 22.75
N LYS A 261 -8.81 4.72 21.75
CA LYS A 261 -9.94 5.51 21.23
C LYS A 261 -11.26 5.20 21.96
N GLY A 262 -11.24 4.31 22.96
CA GLY A 262 -12.40 4.01 23.79
C GLY A 262 -13.53 3.26 23.07
N GLY A 263 -13.21 2.56 21.99
CA GLY A 263 -14.17 1.78 21.20
C GLY A 263 -14.91 2.58 20.13
N VAL A 264 -14.66 3.88 19.98
CA VAL A 264 -15.28 4.70 18.92
C VAL A 264 -14.19 5.42 18.14
N ILE A 265 -14.20 5.28 16.82
CA ILE A 265 -13.36 6.07 15.92
C ILE A 265 -14.24 6.89 14.96
N THR A 266 -13.70 7.99 14.47
CA THR A 266 -14.29 8.79 13.40
C THR A 266 -13.27 8.91 12.25
N PRO A 267 -13.70 9.21 11.01
CA PRO A 267 -12.78 9.46 9.91
C PRO A 267 -11.96 10.74 10.15
N GLU A 268 -10.78 10.58 10.73
CA GLU A 268 -9.82 11.67 10.98
C GLU A 268 -8.61 11.49 10.04
N MET A 269 -8.18 12.57 9.39
CA MET A 269 -6.95 12.60 8.60
C MET A 269 -6.25 13.95 8.65
N THR A 270 -4.96 13.94 8.35
CA THR A 270 -4.17 15.14 8.08
C THR A 270 -3.81 15.20 6.61
N GLU A 271 -3.93 16.37 6.00
CA GLU A 271 -3.40 16.66 4.66
C GLU A 271 -1.88 16.85 4.72
N ASN A 272 -1.17 15.76 5.05
CA ASN A 272 0.29 15.81 5.22
C ASN A 272 1.05 15.49 3.93
N TRP A 273 0.36 15.09 2.87
CA TRP A 273 0.98 14.90 1.56
C TRP A 273 0.00 15.13 0.43
N GLU A 274 0.54 15.46 -0.74
CA GLU A 274 -0.22 15.61 -1.97
C GLU A 274 0.61 15.21 -3.20
N LEU A 275 -0.08 14.89 -4.29
CA LEU A 275 0.54 14.73 -5.61
C LEU A 275 0.56 16.09 -6.31
N THR A 276 1.74 16.50 -6.78
CA THR A 276 1.94 17.76 -7.53
C THR A 276 2.53 17.48 -8.91
N GLY A 277 2.74 18.53 -9.71
CA GLY A 277 3.19 18.38 -11.10
C GLY A 277 2.13 17.83 -12.04
N ILE A 278 0.86 17.87 -11.61
CA ILE A 278 -0.31 17.54 -12.42
C ILE A 278 -0.72 18.82 -13.18
N SER A 279 -0.71 18.77 -14.51
CA SER A 279 -1.04 19.91 -15.37
C SER A 279 -2.01 19.58 -16.49
N TRP A 280 -2.77 18.48 -16.36
CA TRP A 280 -3.74 18.10 -17.38
C TRP A 280 -4.92 19.08 -17.45
N ASP A 281 -5.55 19.14 -18.61
CA ASP A 281 -6.80 19.87 -18.79
C ASP A 281 -7.93 19.23 -17.96
N PRO A 282 -8.58 19.97 -17.04
CA PRO A 282 -9.63 19.41 -16.19
C PRO A 282 -10.86 18.90 -16.95
N GLU A 283 -11.22 19.52 -18.08
CA GLU A 283 -12.36 19.09 -18.90
C GLU A 283 -12.04 17.77 -19.60
N LEU A 284 -10.82 17.63 -20.14
CA LEU A 284 -10.37 16.38 -20.74
C LEU A 284 -10.23 15.27 -19.69
N HIS A 285 -9.70 15.57 -18.50
CA HIS A 285 -9.66 14.62 -17.39
C HIS A 285 -11.07 14.16 -16.99
N SER A 286 -12.02 15.09 -16.83
CA SER A 286 -13.42 14.75 -16.52
C SER A 286 -14.01 13.83 -17.60
N LYS A 287 -13.72 14.10 -18.87
CA LYS A 287 -14.17 13.26 -19.98
C LYS A 287 -13.59 11.84 -19.93
N VAL A 288 -12.33 11.68 -19.49
CA VAL A 288 -11.74 10.36 -19.23
C VAL A 288 -12.55 9.62 -18.16
N LEU A 289 -12.88 10.29 -17.05
CA LEU A 289 -13.66 9.68 -15.96
C LEU A 289 -15.01 9.16 -16.47
N ASP A 290 -15.75 9.98 -17.24
CA ASP A 290 -17.04 9.61 -17.80
C ASP A 290 -16.93 8.40 -18.75
N LEU A 291 -15.96 8.41 -19.67
CA LEU A 291 -15.77 7.33 -20.62
C LEU A 291 -15.35 6.01 -19.96
N VAL A 292 -14.57 6.08 -18.88
CA VAL A 292 -14.19 4.91 -18.08
C VAL A 292 -15.39 4.37 -17.29
N ALA A 293 -16.18 5.26 -16.68
CA ALA A 293 -17.41 4.87 -15.96
C ALA A 293 -18.43 4.20 -16.88
N GLU A 294 -18.57 4.70 -18.12
CA GLU A 294 -19.40 4.12 -19.18
C GLU A 294 -18.80 2.86 -19.83
N LYS A 295 -17.58 2.46 -19.44
CA LYS A 295 -16.81 1.34 -20.00
C LYS A 295 -16.50 1.48 -21.50
N LYS A 296 -16.52 2.71 -22.02
CA LYS A 296 -16.10 3.02 -23.40
C LYS A 296 -14.58 3.09 -23.50
N LEU A 297 -13.92 3.59 -22.46
CA LEU A 297 -12.48 3.64 -22.34
C LEU A 297 -12.01 2.70 -21.23
N SER A 298 -10.95 1.93 -21.47
CA SER A 298 -10.41 0.99 -20.50
C SER A 298 -9.07 1.44 -19.94
N ILE A 299 -8.89 1.32 -18.63
CA ILE A 299 -7.60 1.58 -17.98
C ILE A 299 -6.55 0.57 -18.43
N PRO A 300 -5.35 1.01 -18.88
CA PRO A 300 -4.27 0.11 -19.29
C PRO A 300 -3.85 -0.87 -18.20
N LYS A 301 -3.61 -2.14 -18.57
CA LYS A 301 -3.21 -3.23 -17.68
C LYS A 301 -1.97 -3.93 -18.24
N SER A 302 -1.17 -4.55 -17.37
CA SER A 302 -0.03 -5.36 -17.81
C SER A 302 -0.49 -6.51 -18.69
N GLU A 303 0.42 -7.05 -19.52
CA GLU A 303 0.12 -8.12 -20.48
C GLU A 303 -0.53 -9.36 -19.82
N ASN A 304 -0.13 -9.68 -18.59
CA ASN A 304 -0.71 -10.77 -17.78
C ASN A 304 -1.96 -10.37 -16.97
N GLY A 305 -2.45 -9.15 -17.12
CA GLY A 305 -3.62 -8.58 -16.44
C GLY A 305 -3.49 -8.35 -14.93
N LYS A 306 -2.32 -8.62 -14.33
CA LYS A 306 -2.13 -8.56 -12.86
C LYS A 306 -1.96 -7.13 -12.35
N SER A 307 -1.20 -6.30 -13.06
CA SER A 307 -1.00 -4.89 -12.72
C SER A 307 -2.01 -4.05 -13.49
N LYS A 308 -2.75 -3.20 -12.78
CA LYS A 308 -3.69 -2.26 -13.37
C LYS A 308 -3.08 -0.86 -13.39
N ASN A 309 -3.59 -0.01 -14.27
CA ASN A 309 -3.18 1.39 -14.40
C ASN A 309 -1.69 1.55 -14.72
N ILE A 310 -1.15 0.74 -15.62
CA ILE A 310 0.30 0.70 -15.90
C ILE A 310 0.81 1.85 -16.77
N LYS A 311 -0.11 2.58 -17.41
CA LYS A 311 0.15 3.71 -18.29
C LYS A 311 -1.00 4.71 -18.16
N SER A 312 -0.65 5.99 -18.24
CA SER A 312 -1.62 7.08 -18.23
C SER A 312 -2.50 7.01 -19.48
N ILE A 313 -3.77 7.38 -19.34
CA ILE A 313 -4.59 7.74 -20.49
C ILE A 313 -4.11 9.10 -20.99
N THR A 314 -3.99 9.27 -22.30
CA THR A 314 -3.48 10.49 -22.94
C THR A 314 -4.55 11.23 -23.73
N ILE A 315 -4.27 12.48 -24.13
CA ILE A 315 -5.11 13.25 -25.05
C ILE A 315 -5.35 12.47 -26.36
N ASN A 316 -4.30 11.86 -26.94
CA ASN A 316 -4.41 11.05 -28.15
C ASN A 316 -5.34 9.84 -27.97
N ASP A 317 -5.35 9.23 -26.78
CA ASP A 317 -6.26 8.12 -26.49
C ASP A 317 -7.72 8.61 -26.54
N LEU A 318 -8.03 9.84 -26.09
CA LEU A 318 -9.35 10.44 -26.22
C LEU A 318 -9.74 10.78 -27.66
N GLU A 319 -8.84 11.41 -28.44
CA GLU A 319 -9.10 11.81 -29.83
C GLU A 319 -9.46 10.61 -30.72
N SER A 320 -8.87 9.45 -30.43
CA SER A 320 -9.17 8.19 -31.12
C SER A 320 -10.61 7.69 -30.93
N PHE A 321 -11.34 8.18 -29.91
CA PHE A 321 -12.77 7.90 -29.70
C PHE A 321 -13.70 8.92 -30.36
N GLU A 322 -13.22 10.13 -30.63
CA GLU A 322 -14.03 11.18 -31.28
C GLU A 322 -14.06 11.06 -32.79
N THR A 323 -13.09 10.35 -33.37
CA THR A 323 -13.04 10.10 -34.80
C THR A 323 -13.85 8.84 -35.11
N PRO A 324 -14.97 8.90 -35.88
CA PRO A 324 -15.68 7.69 -36.29
C PRO A 324 -14.70 6.80 -37.06
N GLN A 325 -14.58 5.53 -36.67
CA GLN A 325 -13.91 4.52 -37.47
C GLN A 325 -14.58 4.50 -38.86
N GLN A 326 -13.91 5.09 -39.86
CA GLN A 326 -14.35 5.11 -41.25
C GLN A 326 -14.17 3.75 -41.91
#